data_AF-I4W9S7-F1
#
_entry.id   AF-I4W9S7-F1
#
_cell.length_a   1.000
_cell.length_b   1.000
_cell.length_c   1.000
_cell.angle_alpha   90.00
_cell.angle_beta   90.00
_cell.angle_gamma   90.00
#
_symmetry.space_group_name_H-M   'P 1'
#
loop_
_entity.id
_entity.type
_entity.pdbx_description
1 polymer ?
#
loop_
_entity_poly.entity_id
_entity_poly.type
_entity_poly.pdbx_seq_one_letter_code
_entity_poly.pdbx_strand_id
1 'polypeptide(L)'
;MSGQIGGSSLAAAMDSLVPFEPRAKPIGDTEYRQRTERARALLRQHGGNALLLTAGASLRYFSGIPWGASERLVAMLITLDGDPLVPQGMPLK
;
A
#
# COMPACT_ATOMS: atom_id res chain seq x y z
N MET A 1 -26.85 32.85 -12.42
CA MET A 1 -25.44 32.99 -11.99
C MET A 1 -25.20 31.93 -10.91
N SER A 2 -24.19 31.07 -11.03
CA SER A 2 -23.97 30.00 -10.04
C SER A 2 -23.33 30.60 -8.77
N GLY A 3 -23.96 30.37 -7.61
CA GLY A 3 -23.48 30.85 -6.30
C GLY A 3 -22.30 30.06 -5.73
N GLN A 4 -21.47 29.47 -6.59
CA GLN A 4 -20.39 28.56 -6.17
C GLN A 4 -19.11 29.29 -5.73
N ILE A 5 -18.90 30.54 -6.14
CA ILE A 5 -17.72 31.34 -5.77
C ILE A 5 -18.17 32.47 -4.84
N GLY A 6 -17.56 32.57 -3.66
CA GLY A 6 -17.72 33.72 -2.75
C GLY A 6 -18.99 33.73 -1.87
N GLY A 7 -19.81 32.68 -1.90
CA GLY A 7 -21.10 32.64 -1.18
C GLY A 7 -21.13 31.85 0.14
N SER A 8 -20.01 31.27 0.58
CA SER A 8 -19.95 30.44 1.79
C SER A 8 -19.22 31.16 2.93
N SER A 9 -19.78 31.07 4.14
CA SER A 9 -19.08 31.48 5.36
C SER A 9 -18.20 30.34 5.89
N LEU A 10 -17.24 30.67 6.76
CA LEU A 10 -16.42 29.65 7.42
C LEU A 10 -17.30 28.64 8.18
N ALA A 11 -18.28 29.12 8.94
CA ALA A 11 -19.19 28.25 9.70
C ALA A 11 -19.94 27.28 8.78
N ALA A 12 -20.50 27.78 7.67
CA ALA A 12 -21.19 26.94 6.69
C ALA A 12 -20.27 25.90 6.04
N ALA A 13 -19.01 26.25 5.77
CA ALA A 13 -18.03 25.30 5.25
C ALA A 13 -17.67 24.23 6.29
N MET A 14 -17.48 24.61 7.55
CA MET A 14 -17.15 23.66 8.62
C MET A 14 -18.31 22.70 8.90
N ASP A 15 -19.55 23.18 8.90
CA ASP A 15 -20.75 22.36 9.09
C ASP A 15 -20.92 21.30 7.98
N SER A 16 -20.30 21.53 6.81
CA SER A 16 -20.31 20.58 5.70
C SER A 16 -19.25 19.47 5.79
N LEU A 17 -18.28 19.57 6.69
CA LEU A 17 -17.21 18.58 6.87
C LEU A 17 -17.70 17.37 7.68
N VAL A 18 -18.42 16.48 7.01
CA VAL A 18 -18.92 15.22 7.59
C VAL A 18 -18.01 14.03 7.23
N PRO A 19 -18.01 12.95 8.05
CA PRO A 19 -17.33 11.71 7.69
C PRO A 19 -17.76 11.20 6.31
N PHE A 20 -16.78 10.79 5.48
CA PHE A 20 -17.05 10.26 4.15
C PHE A 20 -17.51 8.79 4.23
N GLU A 21 -18.75 8.54 3.84
CA GLU A 21 -19.35 7.21 3.79
C GLU A 21 -20.06 6.97 2.45
N PRO A 22 -20.02 5.74 1.89
CA PRO A 22 -19.39 4.55 2.45
C PRO A 22 -17.87 4.51 2.21
N ARG A 23 -17.13 3.99 3.20
CA ARG A 23 -15.70 3.69 3.02
C ARG A 23 -15.47 2.53 2.06
N ALA A 24 -14.49 2.68 1.17
CA ALA A 24 -14.02 1.59 0.33
C ALA A 24 -13.43 0.45 1.18
N LYS A 25 -13.57 -0.80 0.69
CA LYS A 25 -13.01 -1.97 1.38
C LYS A 25 -11.47 -1.90 1.36
N PRO A 26 -10.80 -2.19 2.49
CA PRO A 26 -9.34 -2.32 2.52
C PRO A 26 -8.85 -3.48 1.64
N ILE A 27 -7.59 -3.40 1.23
CA ILE A 27 -6.88 -4.49 0.55
C ILE A 27 -6.76 -5.67 1.50
N GLY A 28 -7.18 -6.86 1.06
CA GLY A 28 -7.09 -8.10 1.83
C GLY A 28 -5.97 -9.04 1.37
N ASP A 29 -5.74 -10.09 2.14
CA ASP A 29 -4.60 -11.00 2.03
C ASP A 29 -4.54 -11.72 0.68
N THR A 30 -5.71 -12.00 0.08
CA THR A 30 -5.80 -12.57 -1.27
C THR A 30 -5.18 -11.65 -2.32
N GLU A 31 -5.39 -10.34 -2.21
CA GLU A 31 -4.82 -9.40 -3.17
C GLU A 31 -3.30 -9.26 -2.97
N TYR A 32 -2.81 -9.26 -1.73
CA TYR A 32 -1.36 -9.29 -1.46
C TYR A 32 -0.69 -10.53 -2.06
N ARG A 33 -1.30 -11.72 -1.91
CA ARG A 33 -0.80 -12.95 -2.55
C ARG A 33 -0.78 -12.84 -4.07
N GLN A 34 -1.83 -12.28 -4.69
CA GLN A 34 -1.88 -12.06 -6.14
C GLN A 34 -0.78 -11.10 -6.62
N ARG A 35 -0.48 -10.05 -5.86
CA ARG A 35 0.62 -9.11 -6.16
C ARG A 35 1.96 -9.85 -6.13
N THR A 36 2.22 -10.67 -5.12
CA THR A 36 3.45 -11.49 -5.04
C THR A 36 3.57 -12.46 -6.22
N GLU A 37 2.49 -13.15 -6.60
CA GLU A 37 2.52 -14.06 -7.77
C GLU A 37 2.73 -13.30 -9.09
N ARG A 38 2.16 -12.10 -9.23
CA ARG A 38 2.43 -11.23 -10.37
C ARG A 38 3.91 -10.85 -10.44
N ALA A 39 4.52 -10.50 -9.30
CA ALA A 39 5.95 -10.19 -9.22
C ALA A 39 6.83 -11.40 -9.58
N ARG A 40 6.46 -12.61 -9.16
CA ARG A 40 7.16 -13.86 -9.54
C ARG A 40 7.10 -14.13 -11.03
N ALA A 41 5.94 -13.95 -11.66
CA ALA A 41 5.81 -14.09 -13.10
C ALA A 41 6.74 -13.12 -13.85
N LEU A 42 6.83 -11.87 -13.39
CA LEU A 42 7.74 -10.87 -13.96
C LEU A 42 9.21 -11.22 -13.70
N LEU A 43 9.57 -11.68 -12.49
CA LEU A 43 10.93 -12.15 -12.19
C LEU A 43 11.35 -13.25 -13.16
N ARG A 44 10.50 -14.27 -13.39
CA ARG A 44 10.77 -15.34 -14.36
C ARG A 44 10.94 -14.80 -15.78
N GLN A 45 10.06 -13.90 -16.21
CA GLN A 45 10.12 -13.30 -17.55
C GLN A 45 11.43 -12.53 -17.79
N HIS A 46 11.97 -11.88 -16.75
CA HIS A 46 13.20 -11.08 -16.84
C HIS A 46 14.47 -11.83 -16.41
N GLY A 47 14.39 -13.14 -16.13
CA GLY A 47 15.53 -13.95 -15.69
C GLY A 47 16.05 -13.61 -14.29
N GLY A 48 15.24 -12.96 -13.45
CA GLY A 48 15.58 -12.63 -12.06
C GLY A 48 15.19 -13.77 -11.10
N ASN A 49 15.94 -13.92 -10.01
CA ASN A 49 15.69 -14.96 -9.00
C ASN A 49 15.14 -14.42 -7.68
N ALA A 50 15.28 -13.11 -7.43
CA ALA A 50 14.79 -12.46 -6.23
C ALA A 50 14.48 -10.98 -6.48
N LEU A 51 13.54 -10.44 -5.69
CA LEU A 51 13.16 -9.04 -5.66
C LEU A 51 13.23 -8.52 -4.22
N LEU A 52 14.08 -7.53 -3.98
CA LEU A 52 14.19 -6.84 -2.69
C LEU A 52 13.36 -5.54 -2.74
N LEU A 53 12.38 -5.43 -1.85
CA LEU A 53 11.47 -4.30 -1.75
C LEU A 53 11.77 -3.53 -0.46
N THR A 54 12.30 -2.33 -0.57
CA THR A 54 12.60 -1.46 0.58
C THR A 54 11.37 -0.69 1.05
N ALA A 55 11.43 -0.19 2.28
CA ALA A 55 10.38 0.64 2.88
C ALA A 55 9.92 1.79 1.97
N GLY A 56 8.61 2.05 2.00
CA GLY A 56 7.94 3.01 1.12
C GLY A 56 6.72 2.40 0.44
N ALA A 57 6.29 3.02 -0.66
CA ALA A 57 5.08 2.65 -1.37
C ALA A 57 5.08 1.21 -1.87
N SER A 58 6.22 0.71 -2.35
CA SER A 58 6.36 -0.68 -2.83
C SER A 58 6.23 -1.69 -1.69
N LEU A 59 6.88 -1.47 -0.55
CA LEU A 59 6.70 -2.35 0.60
C LEU A 59 5.24 -2.36 1.07
N ARG A 60 4.58 -1.20 1.14
CA ARG A 60 3.16 -1.10 1.46
C ARG A 60 2.29 -1.84 0.45
N TYR A 61 2.65 -1.78 -0.84
CA TYR A 61 1.93 -2.47 -1.91
C TYR A 61 2.01 -3.98 -1.77
N PHE A 62 3.16 -4.56 -1.41
CA PHE A 62 3.31 -6.02 -1.33
C PHE A 62 3.00 -6.61 0.05
N SER A 63 3.09 -5.83 1.12
CA SER A 63 2.97 -6.33 2.51
C SER A 63 1.99 -5.56 3.41
N GLY A 64 1.49 -4.41 2.97
CA GLY A 64 0.66 -3.52 3.80
C GLY A 64 1.43 -2.66 4.81
N ILE A 65 2.75 -2.88 5.00
CA ILE A 65 3.58 -2.08 5.93
C ILE A 65 3.68 -0.63 5.44
N PRO A 66 3.18 0.37 6.18
CA PRO A 66 3.03 1.75 5.70
C PRO A 66 4.22 2.65 6.04
N TRP A 67 5.36 2.09 6.45
CA TRP A 67 6.50 2.87 6.93
C TRP A 67 7.24 3.58 5.79
N GLY A 68 7.72 4.79 6.09
CA GLY A 68 8.66 5.50 5.23
C GLY A 68 10.06 4.90 5.30
N ALA A 69 10.89 5.20 4.30
CA ALA A 69 12.29 4.81 4.30
C ALA A 69 13.08 5.55 5.40
N SER A 70 14.06 4.87 5.97
CA SER A 70 15.01 5.41 6.95
C SER A 70 16.41 4.87 6.65
N GLU A 71 17.40 5.21 7.48
CA GLU A 71 18.73 4.61 7.44
C GLU A 71 18.73 3.13 7.84
N ARG A 72 17.72 2.69 8.61
CA ARG A 72 17.56 1.28 8.98
C ARG A 72 16.90 0.52 7.84
N LEU A 73 17.59 -0.51 7.35
CA LEU A 73 17.06 -1.37 6.30
C LEU A 73 15.82 -2.12 6.81
N VAL A 74 14.68 -1.75 6.26
CA VAL A 74 13.43 -2.49 6.35
C VAL A 74 13.07 -2.90 4.93
N ALA A 75 13.03 -4.21 4.69
CA ALA A 75 12.75 -4.74 3.36
C ALA A 75 12.02 -6.08 3.41
N MET A 76 11.30 -6.36 2.33
CA MET A 76 10.71 -7.66 2.02
C MET A 76 11.51 -8.29 0.88
N LEU A 77 11.87 -9.57 1.00
CA LEU A 77 12.50 -10.34 -0.06
C LEU A 77 11.50 -11.33 -0.65
N ILE A 78 11.26 -11.21 -1.96
CA ILE A 78 10.45 -12.17 -2.72
C ILE A 78 11.39 -13.04 -3.56
N THR A 79 11.35 -14.35 -3.34
CA THR A 79 12.00 -15.37 -4.17
C THR A 79 11.00 -15.98 -5.15
N LEU A 80 11.50 -16.79 -6.10
CA LEU A 80 10.66 -17.45 -7.12
C LEU A 80 9.60 -18.40 -6.52
N ASP A 81 9.84 -18.91 -5.32
CA ASP A 81 9.00 -19.83 -4.55
C ASP A 81 9.07 -19.50 -3.05
N GLY A 82 8.30 -20.24 -2.23
CA GLY A 82 8.25 -20.08 -0.77
C GLY A 82 7.40 -18.92 -0.28
N ASP A 83 7.48 -18.59 1.01
CA ASP A 83 6.88 -17.38 1.55
C ASP A 83 7.89 -16.23 1.47
N PRO A 84 7.47 -14.98 1.19
CA PRO A 84 8.36 -13.85 1.24
C PRO A 84 8.99 -13.67 2.62
N LEU A 85 10.29 -13.35 2.65
CA LEU A 85 10.93 -12.98 3.91
C LEU A 85 10.57 -11.55 4.25
N VAL A 86 10.08 -11.33 5.46
CA VAL A 86 9.74 -10.02 6.02
C VAL A 86 10.50 -9.81 7.33
N PRO A 87 10.69 -8.55 7.77
CA PRO A 87 11.31 -8.27 9.06
C PRO A 87 10.54 -8.97 10.19
N GLN A 88 11.26 -9.73 11.03
CA GLN A 88 10.72 -10.51 12.14
C GLN A 88 9.91 -9.64 13.14
N GLY A 89 8.84 -10.21 13.71
CA GLY A 89 8.07 -9.58 14.80
C GLY A 89 6.74 -8.92 14.41
N MET A 90 6.20 -9.19 13.22
CA MET A 90 4.96 -8.56 12.75
C MET A 90 4.01 -9.59 12.11
N PRO A 91 2.71 -9.59 12.45
CA PRO A 91 1.75 -10.38 11.71
C PRO A 91 1.67 -9.84 10.30
N LEU A 92 1.98 -10.68 9.31
CA LEU A 92 1.46 -10.51 7.96
C LEU A 92 -0.07 -10.45 8.11
N LYS A 93 -0.68 -9.38 7.60
CA LYS A 93 -2.12 -9.41 7.35
C LYS A 93 -2.34 -10.30 6.14
#